data_AF-A0A7J8XDP5-F1
#
_entry.id   AF-A0A7J8XDP5-F1
#
_cell.length_a   1.000
_cell.length_b   1.000
_cell.length_c   1.000
_cell.angle_alpha   90.00
_cell.angle_beta   90.00
_cell.angle_gamma   90.00
#
_symmetry.space_group_name_H-M   'P 1'
#
loop_
_entity.id
_entity.type
_entity.pdbx_description
1 polymer ?
#
loop_
_entity_poly.entity_id
_entity_poly.type
_entity_poly.pdbx_seq_one_letter_code
_entity_poly.pdbx_strand_id
1 'polypeptide(L)'
;MFAGHEVRVIETPGHAQVSLGCASFVVVYSFEPPFVIITIIVVVVVVKLKKCHTGHISFYFPGSGAIFTGDTLFSLSCGKLFEGTPEQMHSSLQRIMSLPDGTNVYCGHEYTLSNSKFALSIEPKNEALRSYAAHVAQLRNKGLPTIPTTLKTEKACNPFLRTSSTEIRQALDIPATMNEAEALGVIRRAKDNF
;
A
#
# COMPACT_ATOMS: atom_id res chain seq x y z
N MET A 1 16.46 2.55 30.71
CA MET A 1 15.13 2.88 31.28
C MET A 1 14.72 4.19 30.64
N PHE A 2 14.04 4.16 29.49
CA PHE A 2 13.61 5.38 28.79
C PHE A 2 12.20 5.72 29.28
N ALA A 3 12.11 6.77 30.08
CA ALA A 3 10.89 7.29 30.64
C ALA A 3 10.15 8.15 29.59
N GLY A 4 8.84 7.94 29.51
CA GLY A 4 7.79 8.76 28.88
C GLY A 4 8.22 9.91 27.96
N HIS A 5 8.27 9.65 26.66
CA HIS A 5 8.06 10.69 25.67
C HIS A 5 6.56 10.81 25.40
N GLU A 6 5.95 11.91 25.83
CA GLU A 6 4.55 12.23 25.51
C GLU A 6 4.49 12.72 24.06
N VAL A 7 3.97 11.88 23.15
CA VAL A 7 3.69 12.28 21.77
C VAL A 7 2.44 13.16 21.79
N ARG A 8 2.62 14.48 21.66
CA ARG A 8 1.49 15.42 21.49
C ARG A 8 1.22 15.64 20.02
N VAL A 9 0.04 15.20 19.57
CA VAL A 9 -0.52 15.61 18.27
C VAL A 9 -0.94 17.06 18.40
N ILE A 10 -0.19 17.97 17.79
CA ILE A 10 -0.57 19.39 17.73
C ILE A 10 -1.33 19.58 16.42
N GLU A 11 -2.65 19.66 16.48
CA GLU A 11 -3.45 20.17 15.36
C GLU A 11 -3.14 21.65 15.19
N THR A 12 -2.38 22.03 14.15
CA THR A 12 -2.19 23.44 13.82
C THR A 12 -3.39 23.92 12.99
N PRO A 13 -4.19 24.88 13.49
CA PRO A 13 -5.23 25.49 12.67
C PRO A 13 -4.57 26.41 11.64
N GLY A 14 -4.70 26.03 10.37
CA GLY A 14 -4.23 26.80 9.23
C GLY A 14 -2.80 26.43 8.84
N HIS A 15 -2.66 25.62 7.80
CA HIS A 15 -1.89 25.89 6.58
C HIS A 15 -1.90 24.60 5.72
N ALA A 16 -2.14 24.78 4.41
CA ALA A 16 -2.26 23.77 3.35
C ALA A 16 -3.57 22.95 3.33
N GLN A 17 -4.60 23.57 2.75
CA GLN A 17 -5.79 22.91 2.23
C GLN A 17 -5.40 22.08 0.99
N VAL A 18 -5.07 20.80 1.17
CA VAL A 18 -5.08 19.84 0.05
C VAL A 18 -6.44 19.13 0.07
N SER A 19 -7.34 19.65 -0.75
CA SER A 19 -8.68 19.13 -0.99
C SER A 19 -8.61 17.73 -1.60
N LEU A 20 -8.73 16.69 -0.75
CA LEU A 20 -9.24 15.34 -1.09
C LEU A 20 -9.33 14.48 0.19
N GLY A 21 -10.17 14.85 1.16
CA GLY A 21 -10.58 13.97 2.28
C GLY A 21 -9.46 13.31 3.12
N CYS A 22 -8.24 13.85 3.13
CA CYS A 22 -7.10 13.40 3.91
C CYS A 22 -6.88 14.39 5.06
N ALA A 23 -6.81 13.91 6.30
CA ALA A 23 -6.33 14.73 7.40
C ALA A 23 -4.80 14.77 7.30
N SER A 24 -4.23 15.96 7.10
CA SER A 24 -2.79 16.15 7.16
C SER A 24 -2.45 16.50 8.60
N PHE A 25 -1.62 15.69 9.26
CA PHE A 25 -1.11 16.00 10.59
C PHE A 25 0.35 16.42 10.47
N VAL A 26 0.69 17.55 11.08
CA VAL A 26 2.07 18.01 11.22
C VAL A 26 2.57 17.52 12.56
N VAL A 27 3.52 16.59 12.57
CA VAL A 27 4.18 16.18 13.81
C VAL A 27 5.42 17.05 13.98
N VAL A 28 5.40 17.92 14.98
CA VAL A 28 6.53 18.80 15.34
C VAL A 28 7.28 18.16 16.50
N TYR A 29 8.55 17.80 16.28
CA TYR A 29 9.45 17.43 17.37
C TYR A 29 10.16 18.68 17.89
N SER A 30 10.13 18.89 19.21
CA SER A 30 10.95 19.88 19.90
C SER A 30 11.89 19.14 20.85
N PHE A 31 13.20 19.40 20.73
CA PHE A 31 14.20 18.94 21.69
C PHE A 31 14.61 20.14 22.53
N GLU A 32 14.59 19.99 23.85
CA GLU A 32 15.05 21.03 24.78
C GLU A 32 16.59 21.01 24.96
N PRO A 33 17.20 22.17 25.29
CA PRO A 33 18.66 22.40 25.32
C PRO A 33 19.48 21.36 26.13
N PRO A 34 20.79 21.17 25.83
CA PRO A 34 21.75 22.21 25.41
C PRO A 34 22.20 22.20 23.93
N PHE A 35 21.55 21.45 23.04
CA PHE A 35 21.93 21.40 21.62
C PHE A 35 20.85 22.04 20.74
N VAL A 36 21.29 22.79 19.72
CA VAL A 36 20.54 23.51 18.67
C VAL A 36 19.11 22.98 18.44
N ILE A 37 18.10 23.85 18.54
CA ILE A 37 16.72 23.53 18.17
C ILE A 37 16.68 23.34 16.64
N ILE A 38 16.72 22.09 16.18
CA ILE A 38 16.37 21.74 14.80
C ILE A 38 14.89 21.41 14.80
N THR A 39 14.06 22.35 14.35
CA THR A 39 12.64 22.06 14.10
C THR A 39 12.55 21.15 12.86
N ILE A 40 12.40 19.85 13.08
CA ILE A 40 12.08 18.91 12.01
C ILE A 40 10.55 18.90 11.86
N ILE A 41 10.06 19.56 10.81
CA ILE A 41 8.66 19.48 10.41
C ILE A 41 8.48 18.16 9.67
N VAL A 42 7.89 17.16 10.31
CA VAL A 42 7.50 15.92 9.64
C VAL A 42 6.04 16.06 9.22
N VAL A 43 5.81 16.28 7.93
CA VAL A 43 4.47 16.23 7.35
C VAL A 43 4.09 14.77 7.18
N VAL A 44 3.12 14.31 7.96
CA VAL A 44 2.54 12.98 7.85
C VAL A 44 1.13 13.11 7.28
N VAL A 45 0.94 12.60 6.08
CA VAL A 45 -0.40 12.53 5.48
C VAL A 45 -1.03 11.23 5.94
N VAL A 46 -2.10 11.36 6.72
CA VAL A 46 -2.93 10.21 7.12
C VAL A 46 -3.88 9.89 5.98
N VAL A 47 -3.62 8.77 5.30
CA VAL A 47 -4.55 8.23 4.32
C VAL A 47 -5.55 7.38 5.09
N LYS A 48 -6.69 7.99 5.45
CA LYS A 48 -7.78 7.27 6.12
C LYS A 48 -8.45 6.34 5.13
N LEU A 49 -8.31 5.04 5.32
CA LEU A 49 -8.90 4.06 4.41
C LEU A 49 -10.35 3.76 4.84
N LYS A 50 -11.18 3.34 3.88
CA LYS A 50 -12.52 2.83 4.23
C LYS A 50 -12.33 1.46 4.90
N LYS A 51 -13.18 1.13 5.87
CA LYS A 51 -13.09 -0.13 6.65
C LYS A 51 -12.93 -1.31 5.70
N CYS A 52 -11.91 -2.12 5.91
CA CYS A 52 -11.65 -3.36 5.20
C CYS A 52 -10.88 -4.33 6.10
N HIS A 53 -9.94 -3.74 6.86
CA HIS A 53 -9.41 -4.22 8.13
C HIS A 53 -9.75 -3.19 9.21
N THR A 54 -9.91 -3.63 10.46
CA THR A 54 -10.36 -2.87 11.62
C THR A 54 -9.66 -1.50 11.71
N GLY A 55 -10.34 -0.41 11.34
CA GLY A 55 -9.83 0.97 11.50
C GLY A 55 -8.45 1.27 10.86
N HIS A 56 -8.07 0.59 9.77
CA HIS A 56 -6.73 0.68 9.22
C HIS A 56 -6.40 2.08 8.66
N ILE A 57 -5.20 2.58 8.98
CA ILE A 57 -4.65 3.85 8.51
C ILE A 57 -3.34 3.57 7.78
N SER A 58 -3.07 4.31 6.70
CA SER A 58 -1.73 4.35 6.09
C SER A 58 -1.08 5.72 6.32
N PHE A 59 0.21 5.70 6.57
CA PHE A 59 1.01 6.90 6.83
C PHE A 59 1.90 7.19 5.63
N TYR A 60 1.66 8.31 4.95
CA TYR A 60 2.50 8.77 3.84
C TYR A 60 3.39 9.92 4.28
N PHE A 61 4.68 9.80 3.96
CA PHE A 61 5.73 10.77 4.26
C PHE A 61 6.25 11.33 2.92
N PRO A 62 5.72 12.48 2.45
CA PRO A 62 6.07 13.02 1.14
C PRO A 62 7.56 13.36 1.00
N GLY A 63 8.19 13.87 2.06
CA GLY A 63 9.60 14.26 2.06
C GLY A 63 10.58 13.09 1.85
N SER A 64 10.19 11.87 2.23
CA SER A 64 10.96 10.65 1.99
C SER A 64 10.42 9.82 0.83
N GLY A 65 9.30 10.24 0.22
CA GLY A 65 8.61 9.46 -0.80
C GLY A 65 8.22 8.06 -0.31
N ALA A 66 7.78 7.91 0.95
CA ALA A 66 7.49 6.61 1.56
C ALA A 66 6.07 6.52 2.10
N ILE A 67 5.40 5.39 1.89
CA ILE A 67 4.11 5.06 2.51
C ILE A 67 4.20 3.76 3.31
N PHE A 68 3.65 3.79 4.52
CA PHE A 68 3.46 2.60 5.35
C PHE A 68 2.00 2.15 5.25
N THR A 69 1.78 1.00 4.61
CA THR A 69 0.44 0.53 4.22
C THR A 69 -0.15 -0.51 5.16
N GLY A 70 0.63 -0.99 6.13
CA GLY A 70 0.27 -2.09 7.03
C GLY A 70 -0.28 -3.27 6.21
N ASP A 71 -1.53 -3.65 6.48
CA ASP A 71 -2.17 -4.83 5.88
C ASP A 71 -3.15 -4.46 4.74
N THR A 72 -3.13 -3.22 4.27
CA THR A 72 -3.97 -2.79 3.15
C THR A 72 -3.37 -3.23 1.80
N LEU A 73 -2.17 -2.76 1.50
CA LEU A 73 -1.42 -3.06 0.28
C LEU A 73 -0.14 -3.80 0.66
N PHE A 74 0.06 -4.97 0.05
CA PHE A 74 1.31 -5.72 0.09
C PHE A 74 1.95 -5.70 -1.30
N SER A 75 3.23 -6.07 -1.38
CA SER A 75 3.78 -6.32 -2.71
C SER A 75 3.07 -7.51 -3.36
N LEU A 76 2.51 -7.30 -4.54
CA LEU A 76 1.74 -8.24 -5.36
C LEU A 76 0.42 -8.75 -4.74
N SER A 77 -0.08 -8.14 -3.66
CA SER A 77 -1.44 -8.40 -3.18
C SER A 77 -2.07 -7.24 -2.41
N CYS A 78 -3.31 -7.40 -1.98
CA CYS A 78 -3.90 -6.60 -0.90
C CYS A 78 -4.21 -7.48 0.32
N GLY A 79 -4.64 -6.85 1.41
CA GLY A 79 -5.20 -7.54 2.58
C GLY A 79 -6.43 -8.38 2.28
N LYS A 80 -6.72 -9.35 3.16
CA LYS A 80 -8.02 -10.05 3.16
C LYS A 80 -9.15 -9.07 3.50
N LEU A 81 -10.37 -9.38 3.08
CA LEU A 81 -11.55 -8.58 3.40
C LEU A 81 -12.23 -9.18 4.63
N PHE A 82 -11.72 -8.91 5.84
CA PHE A 82 -12.34 -9.47 7.07
C PHE A 82 -13.60 -8.70 7.47
N GLU A 83 -13.55 -7.37 7.43
CA GLU A 83 -14.62 -6.49 7.96
C GLU A 83 -15.14 -5.47 6.93
N GLY A 84 -14.76 -5.58 5.66
CA GLY A 84 -15.21 -4.63 4.63
C GLY A 84 -15.43 -5.23 3.26
N THR A 85 -15.87 -4.38 2.35
CA THR A 85 -16.33 -4.77 1.01
C THR A 85 -15.23 -4.55 -0.05
N PRO A 86 -15.32 -5.23 -1.20
CA PRO A 86 -14.42 -4.98 -2.33
C PRO A 86 -14.37 -3.50 -2.76
N GLU A 87 -15.48 -2.78 -2.68
CA GLU A 87 -15.56 -1.34 -2.99
C GLU A 87 -14.77 -0.49 -1.99
N GLN A 88 -14.78 -0.87 -0.71
CA GLN A 88 -14.00 -0.18 0.32
C GLN A 88 -12.50 -0.40 0.12
N MET A 89 -12.09 -1.63 -0.20
CA MET A 89 -10.70 -1.95 -0.53
C MET A 89 -10.27 -1.26 -1.82
N HIS A 90 -11.05 -1.33 -2.90
CA HIS A 90 -10.75 -0.66 -4.16
C HIS A 90 -10.57 0.84 -3.97
N SER A 91 -11.50 1.51 -3.28
CA SER A 91 -11.40 2.94 -2.96
C SER A 91 -10.15 3.26 -2.14
N SER A 92 -9.75 2.37 -1.23
CA SER A 92 -8.54 2.52 -0.41
C SER A 92 -7.26 2.39 -1.25
N LEU A 93 -7.20 1.41 -2.14
CA LEU A 93 -6.09 1.22 -3.07
C LEU A 93 -5.97 2.38 -4.06
N GLN A 94 -7.08 2.91 -4.58
CA GLN A 94 -7.07 4.07 -5.48
C GLN A 94 -6.43 5.31 -4.83
N ARG A 95 -6.66 5.54 -3.53
CA ARG A 95 -6.00 6.64 -2.78
C ARG A 95 -4.50 6.44 -2.64
N ILE A 96 -4.06 5.19 -2.52
CA ILE A 96 -2.63 4.86 -2.48
C ILE A 96 -2.02 5.02 -3.89
N MET A 97 -2.73 4.56 -4.93
CA MET A 97 -2.30 4.65 -6.33
C MET A 97 -2.20 6.09 -6.86
N SER A 98 -2.94 7.04 -6.28
CA SER A 98 -2.84 8.46 -6.66
C SER A 98 -1.55 9.15 -6.18
N LEU A 99 -0.74 8.48 -5.35
CA LEU A 99 0.59 8.96 -4.96
C LEU A 99 1.61 8.81 -6.11
N PRO A 100 2.75 9.52 -6.05
CA PRO A 100 3.78 9.45 -7.08
C PRO A 100 4.30 8.01 -7.32
N ASP A 101 4.61 7.68 -8.56
CA ASP A 101 5.11 6.34 -8.94
C ASP A 101 6.40 5.94 -8.23
N GLY A 102 7.24 6.92 -7.89
CA GLY A 102 8.49 6.72 -7.14
C GLY A 102 8.29 6.46 -5.64
N THR A 103 7.05 6.46 -5.14
CA THR A 103 6.79 6.22 -3.71
C THR A 103 7.14 4.78 -3.32
N ASN A 104 8.00 4.65 -2.32
CA ASN A 104 8.34 3.39 -1.67
C ASN A 104 7.18 2.91 -0.79
N VAL A 105 6.80 1.65 -0.93
CA VAL A 105 5.72 1.01 -0.16
C VAL A 105 6.31 0.06 0.87
N TYR A 106 6.02 0.33 2.14
CA TYR A 106 6.38 -0.47 3.30
C TYR A 106 5.13 -1.14 3.87
N CYS A 107 4.97 -2.43 3.58
CA CYS A 107 3.82 -3.22 4.03
C CYS A 107 4.14 -4.04 5.29
N GLY A 108 3.11 -4.55 5.97
CA GLY A 108 3.24 -5.21 7.28
C GLY A 108 3.89 -6.59 7.26
N HIS A 109 3.96 -7.26 6.09
CA HIS A 109 4.35 -8.68 6.01
C HIS A 109 5.16 -9.01 4.75
N GLU A 110 6.07 -9.98 4.88
CA GLU A 110 6.91 -10.53 3.81
C GLU A 110 6.19 -11.65 3.05
N TYR A 111 5.13 -11.29 2.31
CA TYR A 111 4.31 -12.22 1.51
C TYR A 111 4.63 -12.22 0.02
N THR A 112 5.61 -11.43 -0.42
CA THR A 112 5.84 -11.14 -1.85
C THR A 112 6.09 -12.39 -2.70
N LEU A 113 6.81 -13.39 -2.16
CA LEU A 113 7.09 -14.63 -2.88
C LEU A 113 5.86 -15.53 -3.05
N SER A 114 4.97 -15.62 -2.06
CA SER A 114 3.72 -16.37 -2.22
C SER A 114 2.73 -15.60 -3.10
N ASN A 115 2.70 -14.28 -2.96
CA ASN A 115 1.89 -13.40 -3.80
C ASN A 115 2.30 -13.46 -5.28
N SER A 116 3.61 -13.55 -5.59
CA SER A 116 4.08 -13.65 -6.96
C SER A 116 3.64 -14.94 -7.66
N LYS A 117 3.55 -16.05 -6.93
CA LYS A 117 3.03 -17.32 -7.46
C LYS A 117 1.58 -17.20 -7.90
N PHE A 118 0.74 -16.57 -7.08
CA PHE A 118 -0.66 -16.30 -7.44
C PHE A 118 -0.75 -15.32 -8.61
N ALA A 119 0.00 -14.21 -8.57
CA ALA A 119 -0.04 -13.24 -9.66
C ALA A 119 0.35 -13.88 -11.01
N LEU A 120 1.38 -14.74 -11.02
CA LEU A 120 1.83 -15.45 -12.21
C LEU A 120 0.84 -16.53 -12.70
N SER A 121 -0.02 -17.06 -11.84
CA SER A 121 -1.03 -18.04 -12.29
C SER A 121 -2.17 -17.39 -13.07
N ILE A 122 -2.44 -16.09 -12.83
CA ILE A 122 -3.53 -15.34 -13.48
C ILE A 122 -3.06 -14.30 -14.51
N GLU A 123 -1.79 -13.91 -14.51
CA GLU A 123 -1.22 -12.99 -15.50
C GLU A 123 0.18 -13.45 -15.99
N PRO A 124 0.32 -14.69 -16.52
CA PRO A 124 1.61 -15.28 -16.84
C PRO A 124 2.38 -14.58 -17.97
N LYS A 125 1.71 -13.83 -18.86
CA LYS A 125 2.38 -13.13 -19.97
C LYS A 125 2.95 -11.76 -19.59
N ASN A 126 2.65 -11.26 -18.39
CA ASN A 126 3.18 -9.98 -17.92
C ASN A 126 4.70 -10.06 -17.65
N GLU A 127 5.50 -9.52 -18.56
CA GLU A 127 6.98 -9.54 -18.48
C GLU A 127 7.52 -8.80 -17.25
N ALA A 128 6.88 -7.70 -16.85
CA ALA A 128 7.25 -6.94 -15.66
C ALA A 128 7.06 -7.80 -14.40
N LEU A 129 5.90 -8.49 -14.29
CA LEU A 129 5.61 -9.41 -13.20
C LEU A 129 6.59 -10.59 -13.19
N ARG A 130 6.88 -11.20 -14.35
CA ARG A 130 7.85 -12.31 -14.44
C ARG A 130 9.24 -11.90 -13.96
N SER A 131 9.71 -10.73 -14.41
CA SER A 131 11.02 -10.20 -14.02
C SER A 131 11.07 -9.89 -12.52
N TYR A 132 10.02 -9.26 -12.00
CA TYR A 132 9.92 -8.94 -10.59
C TYR A 132 9.81 -10.19 -9.70
N ALA A 133 9.01 -11.19 -10.10
CA ALA A 133 8.90 -12.46 -9.39
C ALA A 133 10.23 -13.22 -9.33
N ALA A 134 11.01 -13.20 -10.42
CA ALA A 134 12.35 -13.79 -10.45
C ALA A 134 13.31 -13.06 -9.49
N HIS A 135 13.27 -11.72 -9.47
CA HIS A 135 14.05 -10.92 -8.53
C HIS A 135 13.68 -11.21 -7.07
N VAL A 136 12.39 -11.29 -6.77
CA VAL A 136 11.85 -11.67 -5.45
C VAL A 136 12.36 -13.05 -5.03
N ALA A 137 12.33 -14.04 -5.93
CA ALA A 137 12.87 -15.37 -5.63
C ALA A 137 14.37 -15.34 -5.32
N GLN A 138 15.16 -14.55 -6.06
CA GLN A 138 16.59 -14.38 -5.78
C GLN A 138 16.85 -13.74 -4.40
N LEU A 139 16.08 -12.71 -4.02
CA LEU A 139 16.20 -12.08 -2.70
C LEU A 139 15.86 -13.07 -1.58
N ARG A 140 14.73 -13.78 -1.71
CA ARG A 140 14.29 -14.74 -0.68
C ARG A 140 15.22 -15.95 -0.55
N ASN A 141 15.81 -16.42 -1.64
CA ASN A 141 16.83 -17.48 -1.61
C ASN A 141 18.11 -17.06 -0.85
N LYS A 142 18.37 -15.74 -0.75
CA LYS A 142 19.47 -15.17 0.04
C LYS A 142 19.04 -14.74 1.45
N GLY A 143 17.79 -15.00 1.84
CA GLY A 143 17.23 -14.55 3.12
C GLY A 143 16.99 -13.03 3.22
N LEU A 144 17.09 -12.29 2.11
CA LEU A 144 16.92 -10.84 2.08
C LEU A 144 15.43 -10.44 2.00
N PRO A 145 15.03 -9.31 2.60
CA PRO A 145 13.68 -8.78 2.47
C PRO A 145 13.39 -8.31 1.04
N THR A 146 12.11 -8.28 0.67
CA THR A 146 11.64 -7.79 -0.64
C THR A 146 10.98 -6.42 -0.55
N ILE A 147 10.94 -5.86 0.66
CA ILE A 147 10.35 -4.56 0.99
C ILE A 147 11.49 -3.57 1.28
N PRO A 148 11.40 -2.31 0.81
CA PRO A 148 10.26 -1.72 0.09
C PRO A 148 10.14 -2.16 -1.37
N THR A 149 8.90 -2.18 -1.85
CA THR A 149 8.58 -2.11 -3.29
C THR A 149 8.30 -0.64 -3.67
N THR A 150 7.98 -0.35 -4.93
CA THR A 150 7.55 0.99 -5.38
C THR A 150 6.13 0.94 -5.97
N LEU A 151 5.40 2.05 -5.90
CA LEU A 151 4.08 2.13 -6.53
C LEU A 151 4.13 1.89 -8.04
N LYS A 152 5.21 2.30 -8.72
CA LYS A 152 5.44 1.96 -10.12
C LYS A 152 5.44 0.45 -10.35
N THR A 153 6.20 -0.30 -9.55
CA THR A 153 6.27 -1.76 -9.65
C THR A 153 4.92 -2.40 -9.34
N GLU A 154 4.24 -1.94 -8.29
CA GLU A 154 2.93 -2.48 -7.91
C GLU A 154 1.86 -2.21 -8.98
N LYS A 155 1.80 -1.01 -9.58
CA LYS A 155 0.88 -0.73 -10.70
C LYS A 155 1.14 -1.63 -11.92
N ALA A 156 2.40 -2.00 -12.15
CA ALA A 156 2.79 -2.85 -13.27
C ALA A 156 2.54 -4.35 -13.01
N CYS A 157 2.58 -4.81 -11.76
CA CYS A 157 2.66 -6.24 -11.44
C CYS A 157 1.55 -6.75 -10.50
N ASN A 158 0.94 -5.91 -9.68
CA ASN A 158 0.01 -6.33 -8.65
C ASN A 158 -1.40 -6.55 -9.22
N PRO A 159 -1.96 -7.77 -9.18
CA PRO A 159 -3.24 -8.06 -9.80
C PRO A 159 -4.41 -7.26 -9.20
N PHE A 160 -4.29 -6.83 -7.93
CA PHE A 160 -5.32 -6.03 -7.25
C PHE A 160 -5.30 -4.55 -7.66
N LEU A 161 -4.23 -4.09 -8.31
CA LEU A 161 -4.13 -2.75 -8.91
C LEU A 161 -4.35 -2.79 -10.44
N ARG A 162 -4.56 -3.99 -10.99
CA ARG A 162 -4.68 -4.28 -12.44
C ARG A 162 -6.01 -4.96 -12.76
N THR A 163 -7.07 -4.63 -12.03
CA THR A 163 -8.39 -5.27 -12.15
C THR A 163 -9.06 -5.06 -13.51
N SER A 164 -8.56 -4.14 -14.34
CA SER A 164 -8.97 -3.92 -15.72
C SER A 164 -8.14 -4.73 -16.75
N SER A 165 -7.10 -5.45 -16.34
CA SER A 165 -6.29 -6.29 -17.23
C SER A 165 -7.14 -7.37 -17.88
N THR A 166 -7.12 -7.42 -19.22
CA THR A 166 -7.85 -8.42 -19.99
C THR A 166 -7.38 -9.83 -19.67
N GLU A 167 -6.08 -10.04 -19.45
CA GLU A 167 -5.52 -11.36 -19.13
C GLU A 167 -6.01 -11.86 -17.77
N ILE A 168 -5.93 -11.01 -16.73
CA ILE A 168 -6.46 -11.35 -15.38
C ILE A 168 -7.95 -11.66 -15.45
N ARG A 169 -8.71 -10.84 -16.17
CA ARG A 169 -10.16 -11.04 -16.29
C ARG A 169 -10.49 -12.34 -17.00
N GLN A 170 -9.78 -12.68 -18.08
CA GLN A 170 -9.95 -13.96 -18.78
C GLN A 170 -9.55 -15.15 -17.90
N ALA A 171 -8.44 -15.07 -17.18
CA ALA A 171 -7.94 -16.16 -16.33
C ALA A 171 -8.89 -16.52 -15.16
N LEU A 172 -9.74 -15.58 -14.76
CA LEU A 172 -10.67 -15.74 -13.64
C LEU A 172 -12.15 -15.66 -14.06
N ASP A 173 -12.44 -15.77 -15.36
CA ASP A 173 -13.78 -15.69 -15.94
C ASP A 173 -14.57 -14.43 -15.49
N ILE A 174 -13.87 -13.30 -15.30
CA ILE A 174 -14.46 -12.01 -14.91
C ILE A 174 -15.02 -11.34 -16.18
N PRO A 175 -16.34 -11.05 -16.24
CA PRO A 175 -16.93 -10.37 -17.38
C PRO A 175 -16.30 -9.00 -17.64
N ALA A 176 -16.14 -8.62 -18.91
CA ALA A 176 -15.64 -7.30 -19.28
C ALA A 176 -16.55 -6.15 -18.78
N THR A 177 -17.85 -6.42 -18.61
CA THR A 177 -18.84 -5.46 -18.10
C THR A 177 -18.82 -5.29 -16.58
N MET A 178 -18.17 -6.21 -15.85
CA MET A 178 -18.06 -6.14 -14.39
C MET A 178 -17.20 -4.95 -13.96
N ASN A 179 -17.62 -4.21 -12.95
CA ASN A 179 -16.87 -3.05 -12.49
C ASN A 179 -15.58 -3.48 -11.76
N GLU A 180 -14.63 -2.55 -11.60
CA GLU A 180 -13.31 -2.88 -11.02
C GLU A 180 -13.34 -3.33 -9.56
N ALA A 181 -14.29 -2.83 -8.76
CA ALA A 181 -14.43 -3.22 -7.35
C ALA A 181 -14.96 -4.66 -7.23
N GLU A 182 -15.96 -5.02 -8.04
CA GLU A 182 -16.47 -6.39 -8.12
C GLU A 182 -15.39 -7.35 -8.62
N ALA A 183 -14.64 -6.97 -9.66
CA ALA A 183 -13.50 -7.72 -10.18
C ALA A 183 -12.43 -7.93 -9.10
N LEU A 184 -12.12 -6.90 -8.30
CA LEU A 184 -11.23 -7.02 -7.14
C LEU A 184 -11.72 -8.10 -6.17
N GLY A 185 -13.03 -8.14 -5.91
CA GLY A 185 -13.66 -9.16 -5.07
C GLY A 185 -13.48 -10.58 -5.61
N VAL A 186 -13.59 -10.78 -6.93
CA VAL A 186 -13.34 -12.08 -7.58
C VAL A 186 -11.86 -12.47 -7.44
N ILE A 187 -10.93 -11.57 -7.78
CA ILE A 187 -9.48 -11.81 -7.65
C ILE A 187 -9.12 -12.15 -6.19
N ARG A 188 -9.73 -11.45 -5.23
CA ARG A 188 -9.53 -11.70 -3.80
C ARG A 188 -9.96 -13.11 -3.40
N ARG A 189 -11.17 -13.52 -3.80
CA ARG A 189 -11.68 -14.88 -3.54
C ARG A 189 -10.82 -15.96 -4.21
N ALA A 190 -10.35 -15.72 -5.43
CA ALA A 190 -9.43 -16.64 -6.10
C ALA A 190 -8.12 -16.80 -5.31
N LYS A 191 -7.53 -15.70 -4.85
CA LYS A 191 -6.30 -15.73 -4.04
C LYS A 191 -6.49 -16.38 -2.66
N ASP A 192 -7.67 -16.24 -2.06
CA ASP A 192 -7.95 -16.85 -0.75
C ASP A 192 -8.06 -18.38 -0.82
N ASN A 193 -8.31 -18.93 -2.02
CA ASN A 193 -8.45 -20.37 -2.28
C ASN A 193 -7.27 -20.97 -3.09
N PHE A 194 -6.19 -20.22 -3.29
CA PHE A 194 -4.98 -20.63 -4.02
C PHE A 194 -3.88 -21.12 -3.06
#